data_AF-A0A7V7E016-F1
#
_entry.id   AF-A0A7V7E016-F1
#
_cell.length_a   1.000
_cell.length_b   1.000
_cell.length_c   1.000
_cell.angle_alpha   90.00
_cell.angle_beta   90.00
_cell.angle_gamma   90.00
#
_symmetry.space_group_name_H-M   'P 1'
#
loop_
_entity.id
_entity.type
_entity.pdbx_description
1 polymer ?
#
loop_
_entity_poly.entity_id
_entity_poly.type
_entity_poly.pdbx_seq_one_letter_code
_entity_poly.pdbx_strand_id
1 'polypeptide(L)'
;MSEQTITLPISGMTCANCALNIERGVKKLEGIKQTSVNFAAEEAMVSFDPKSIQFQDIFKRIHDSGYTVPTAESEFPVTGMTCANCAMNIERALNKKVLGVVNASVNFATERVSVEYVPTVSTMEEIISAIKKAGYGAVPPEDVSDAEDAEQLARQAEIKDQTQKFIVGVVFALPLFAISMLRDFNLIGMWSHAPWMNWLFLLLAT
;
A
#
# COMPACT_ATOMS: atom_id res chain seq x y z
N MET A 1 -31.53 -23.99 2.28
CA MET A 1 -30.43 -23.54 3.16
C MET A 1 -29.32 -23.07 2.23
N SER A 2 -28.82 -21.85 2.38
CA SER A 2 -27.76 -21.33 1.50
C SER A 2 -26.42 -21.87 2.01
N GLU A 3 -25.96 -22.97 1.42
CA GLU A 3 -24.62 -23.51 1.72
C GLU A 3 -23.61 -22.80 0.83
N GLN A 4 -22.47 -22.42 1.42
CA GLN A 4 -21.33 -21.86 0.71
C GLN A 4 -20.11 -22.72 0.97
N THR A 5 -19.35 -22.99 -0.08
CA THR A 5 -18.10 -23.75 -0.01
C THR A 5 -16.95 -22.85 -0.38
N ILE A 6 -15.89 -22.86 0.43
CA ILE A 6 -14.64 -22.14 0.18
C ILE A 6 -13.46 -23.10 0.24
N THR A 7 -12.41 -22.75 -0.49
CA THR A 7 -11.11 -23.42 -0.42
C THR A 7 -10.08 -22.42 0.09
N LEU A 8 -9.36 -22.79 1.14
CA LEU A 8 -8.37 -21.95 1.80
C LEU A 8 -6.97 -22.57 1.68
N PRO A 9 -5.97 -21.85 1.17
CA PRO A 9 -4.59 -22.29 1.28
C PRO A 9 -4.13 -22.25 2.74
N ILE A 10 -3.42 -23.27 3.20
CA ILE A 10 -2.93 -23.40 4.57
C ILE A 10 -1.41 -23.56 4.55
N SER A 11 -0.70 -22.68 5.25
CA SER A 11 0.73 -22.76 5.51
C SER A 11 1.02 -23.33 6.90
N GLY A 12 2.16 -24.02 7.03
CA GLY A 12 2.66 -24.57 8.30
C GLY A 12 2.23 -26.00 8.59
N MET A 13 1.54 -26.69 7.68
CA MET A 13 1.30 -28.12 7.82
C MET A 13 2.57 -28.92 7.49
N THR A 14 2.92 -29.89 8.34
CA THR A 14 4.09 -30.75 8.14
C THR A 14 3.76 -32.24 8.08
N CYS A 15 2.52 -32.63 8.40
CA CYS A 15 2.08 -34.01 8.33
C CYS A 15 0.55 -34.14 8.17
N ALA A 16 0.08 -35.34 7.82
CA ALA A 16 -1.36 -35.64 7.72
C ALA A 16 -2.12 -35.45 9.05
N ASN A 17 -1.45 -35.62 10.20
CA ASN A 17 -2.07 -35.36 11.50
C ASN A 17 -2.34 -33.86 11.74
N CYS A 18 -1.54 -32.96 11.15
CA CYS A 18 -1.82 -31.52 11.17
C CYS A 18 -3.16 -31.20 10.49
N ALA A 19 -3.38 -31.77 9.31
CA ALA A 19 -4.63 -31.63 8.57
C ALA A 19 -5.85 -32.11 9.39
N LEU A 20 -5.74 -33.29 10.02
CA LEU A 20 -6.80 -33.82 10.89
C LEU A 20 -7.10 -32.93 12.11
N ASN A 21 -6.09 -32.24 12.65
CA ASN A 21 -6.30 -31.31 13.76
C ASN A 21 -7.12 -30.08 13.31
N ILE A 22 -6.79 -29.53 12.14
CA ILE A 22 -7.53 -28.41 11.54
C ILE A 22 -8.97 -28.82 11.25
N GLU A 23 -9.18 -29.97 10.59
CA GLU A 23 -10.53 -30.50 10.30
C GLU A 23 -11.38 -30.62 11.56
N ARG A 24 -10.85 -31.25 12.61
CA ARG A 24 -11.58 -31.41 13.89
C ARG A 24 -11.81 -30.08 14.58
N GLY A 25 -10.89 -29.12 14.43
CA GLY A 25 -11.01 -27.78 15.01
C GLY A 25 -12.13 -26.98 14.35
N VAL A 26 -12.13 -26.91 13.02
CA VAL A 26 -13.13 -26.17 12.24
C VAL A 26 -14.50 -26.84 12.33
N LYS A 27 -14.58 -28.17 12.25
CA LYS A 27 -15.85 -28.92 12.34
C LYS A 27 -16.61 -28.70 13.66
N LYS A 28 -15.94 -28.26 14.73
CA LYS A 28 -16.58 -27.93 16.02
C LYS A 28 -17.30 -26.59 16.02
N LEU A 29 -17.06 -25.72 15.04
CA LEU A 29 -17.72 -24.43 14.95
C LEU A 29 -19.18 -24.63 14.55
N GLU A 30 -20.08 -23.93 15.23
CA GLU A 30 -21.50 -23.92 14.89
C GLU A 30 -21.68 -23.27 13.50
N GLY A 31 -22.42 -23.93 12.62
CA GLY A 31 -22.63 -23.45 11.25
C GLY A 31 -21.79 -24.13 10.17
N ILE A 32 -20.81 -24.95 10.54
CA ILE A 32 -20.05 -25.78 9.61
C ILE A 32 -20.85 -27.03 9.23
N LYS A 33 -20.96 -27.29 7.92
CA LYS A 33 -21.62 -28.48 7.37
C LYS A 33 -20.62 -29.58 7.07
N GLN A 34 -19.57 -29.23 6.33
CA GLN A 34 -18.53 -30.17 5.93
C GLN A 34 -17.16 -29.48 5.95
N THR A 35 -16.14 -30.24 6.31
CA THR A 35 -14.75 -29.78 6.28
C THR A 35 -13.89 -30.93 5.80
N SER A 36 -12.96 -30.64 4.89
CA SER A 36 -11.98 -31.57 4.36
C SER A 36 -10.67 -30.81 4.15
N VAL A 37 -9.57 -31.29 4.71
CA VAL A 37 -8.25 -30.68 4.60
C VAL A 37 -7.33 -31.66 3.90
N ASN A 38 -6.74 -31.21 2.80
CA ASN A 38 -5.79 -31.99 2.03
C ASN A 38 -4.37 -31.50 2.32
N PHE A 39 -3.62 -32.30 3.07
CA PHE A 39 -2.21 -32.02 3.35
C PHE A 39 -1.35 -31.94 2.09
N ALA A 40 -1.57 -32.83 1.11
CA ALA A 40 -0.76 -32.88 -0.11
C ALA A 40 -1.00 -31.69 -1.05
N ALA A 41 -2.20 -31.11 -1.00
CA ALA A 41 -2.56 -29.92 -1.77
C ALA A 41 -2.41 -28.62 -0.96
N GLU A 42 -2.03 -28.70 0.32
CA GLU A 42 -1.94 -27.55 1.23
C GLU A 42 -3.23 -26.71 1.32
N GLU A 43 -4.39 -27.36 1.20
CA GLU A 43 -5.69 -26.69 1.08
C GLU A 43 -6.74 -27.24 2.06
N ALA A 44 -7.60 -26.36 2.56
CA ALA A 44 -8.77 -26.69 3.38
C ALA A 44 -10.05 -26.30 2.65
N MET A 45 -10.90 -27.28 2.35
CA MET A 45 -12.24 -27.06 1.83
C MET A 45 -13.24 -27.03 2.99
N VAL A 46 -14.01 -25.96 3.08
CA VAL A 46 -15.00 -25.74 4.16
C VAL A 46 -16.35 -25.38 3.54
N SER A 47 -17.38 -26.14 3.88
CA SER A 47 -18.77 -25.83 3.57
C SER A 47 -19.49 -25.38 4.83
N PHE A 48 -20.14 -24.22 4.77
CA PHE A 48 -20.75 -23.57 5.93
C PHE A 48 -22.00 -22.75 5.55
N ASP A 49 -22.79 -22.38 6.56
CA ASP A 49 -23.92 -21.46 6.41
C ASP A 49 -23.51 -20.03 6.80
N PRO A 50 -23.44 -19.08 5.83
CA PRO A 50 -22.96 -17.71 6.07
C PRO A 50 -23.86 -16.89 6.99
N LYS A 51 -25.08 -17.36 7.31
CA LYS A 51 -25.94 -16.73 8.32
C LYS A 51 -25.56 -17.07 9.75
N SER A 52 -24.88 -18.20 9.94
CA SER A 52 -24.53 -18.73 11.25
C SER A 52 -23.09 -18.43 11.66
N ILE A 53 -22.17 -18.42 10.70
CA ILE A 53 -20.74 -18.21 10.94
C ILE A 53 -20.14 -17.30 9.88
N GLN A 54 -19.20 -16.45 10.28
CA GLN A 54 -18.46 -15.58 9.36
C GLN A 54 -17.13 -16.22 8.96
N PHE A 55 -16.62 -15.78 7.80
CA PHE A 55 -15.30 -16.19 7.32
C PHE A 55 -14.18 -15.94 8.34
N GLN A 56 -14.23 -14.80 9.03
CA GLN A 56 -13.28 -14.41 10.07
C GLN A 56 -13.20 -15.42 11.22
N ASP A 57 -14.32 -16.03 11.61
CA ASP A 57 -14.34 -17.03 12.69
C ASP A 57 -13.61 -18.31 12.28
N ILE A 58 -13.76 -18.72 11.02
CA ILE A 58 -13.07 -19.88 10.44
C ILE A 58 -11.57 -19.58 10.31
N PHE A 59 -11.21 -18.42 9.76
CA PHE A 59 -9.83 -17.96 9.65
C PHE A 59 -9.15 -17.92 11.02
N LYS A 60 -9.79 -17.31 12.00
CA LYS A 60 -9.30 -17.23 13.39
C LYS A 60 -9.14 -18.61 14.00
N ARG A 61 -10.07 -19.54 13.77
CA ARG A 61 -9.96 -20.90 14.31
C ARG A 61 -8.75 -21.64 13.76
N ILE A 62 -8.42 -21.45 12.49
CA ILE A 62 -7.23 -22.03 11.87
C ILE A 62 -5.97 -21.42 12.49
N HIS A 63 -5.95 -20.10 12.65
CA HIS A 63 -4.87 -19.36 13.33
C HIS A 63 -4.65 -19.82 14.78
N ASP A 64 -5.72 -19.92 15.57
CA ASP A 64 -5.68 -20.40 16.96
C ASP A 64 -5.23 -21.86 17.06
N SER A 65 -5.33 -22.63 15.98
CA SER A 65 -4.83 -24.00 15.90
C SER A 65 -3.33 -24.08 15.54
N GLY A 66 -2.66 -22.93 15.36
CA GLY A 66 -1.23 -22.82 15.07
C GLY A 66 -0.85 -22.84 13.59
N TYR A 67 -1.81 -22.61 12.68
CA TYR A 67 -1.60 -22.62 11.23
C TYR A 67 -1.94 -21.27 10.63
N THR A 68 -1.33 -20.93 9.50
CA THR A 68 -1.53 -19.62 8.87
C THR A 68 -2.21 -19.80 7.52
N VAL A 69 -3.15 -18.93 7.20
CA VAL A 69 -3.71 -18.82 5.84
C VAL A 69 -2.98 -17.64 5.17
N PRO A 70 -2.33 -17.82 4.01
CA PRO A 70 -1.70 -16.72 3.29
C PRO A 70 -2.69 -15.61 2.97
N THR A 71 -2.38 -14.39 3.40
CA THR A 71 -3.15 -13.17 3.10
C THR A 71 -2.32 -12.22 2.25
N ALA A 72 -3.02 -11.37 1.49
CA ALA A 72 -2.45 -10.21 0.83
C ALA A 72 -3.08 -8.96 1.45
N GLU A 73 -2.25 -7.93 1.62
CA GLU A 73 -2.70 -6.60 2.02
C GLU A 73 -2.65 -5.68 0.82
N SER A 74 -3.70 -4.88 0.65
CA SER A 74 -3.78 -3.87 -0.40
C SER A 74 -4.37 -2.59 0.14
N GLU A 75 -3.77 -1.47 -0.20
CA GLU A 75 -4.28 -0.14 0.11
C GLU A 75 -4.60 0.61 -1.18
N PHE A 76 -5.80 1.20 -1.26
CA PHE A 76 -6.20 1.96 -2.44
C PHE A 76 -7.20 3.07 -2.11
N PRO A 77 -7.28 4.13 -2.93
CA PRO A 77 -8.14 5.27 -2.66
C PRO A 77 -9.61 4.95 -3.00
N VAL A 78 -10.49 5.54 -2.20
CA VAL A 78 -11.94 5.41 -2.30
C VAL A 78 -12.55 6.79 -2.50
N THR A 79 -13.41 6.94 -3.49
CA THR A 79 -14.04 8.20 -3.83
C THR A 79 -15.50 8.25 -3.37
N GLY A 80 -16.00 9.46 -3.11
CA GLY A 80 -17.40 9.67 -2.70
C GLY A 80 -17.66 9.49 -1.20
N MET A 81 -16.62 9.36 -0.38
CA MET A 81 -16.76 9.44 1.08
C MET A 81 -16.84 10.91 1.51
N THR A 82 -17.87 11.26 2.29
CA THR A 82 -18.08 12.64 2.78
C THR A 82 -18.09 12.75 4.30
N CYS A 83 -18.06 11.62 5.02
CA CYS A 83 -18.09 11.57 6.47
C CYS A 83 -17.46 10.27 6.99
N ALA A 84 -17.01 10.26 8.24
CA ALA A 84 -16.58 9.06 8.97
C ALA A 84 -17.63 7.94 8.99
N ASN A 85 -18.92 8.28 8.95
CA ASN A 85 -19.99 7.29 8.82
C ASN A 85 -19.96 6.54 7.48
N CYS A 86 -19.51 7.19 6.40
CA CYS A 86 -19.31 6.53 5.11
C CYS A 86 -18.19 5.50 5.19
N ALA A 87 -17.07 5.84 5.84
CA ALA A 87 -15.96 4.92 6.08
C ALA A 87 -16.43 3.67 6.85
N MET A 88 -17.15 3.85 7.96
CA MET A 88 -17.70 2.71 8.73
C MET A 88 -18.67 1.84 7.93
N ASN A 89 -19.43 2.42 6.99
CA ASN A 89 -20.34 1.66 6.13
C ASN A 89 -19.55 0.76 5.15
N ILE A 90 -18.47 1.29 4.58
CA ILE A 90 -17.57 0.54 3.69
C ILE A 90 -16.87 -0.57 4.46
N GLU A 91 -16.29 -0.29 5.63
CA GLU A 91 -15.67 -1.31 6.49
C GLU A 91 -16.63 -2.45 6.80
N ARG A 92 -17.87 -2.14 7.19
CA ARG A 92 -18.89 -3.16 7.47
C ARG A 92 -19.28 -3.93 6.23
N ALA A 93 -19.38 -3.27 5.08
CA ALA A 93 -19.70 -3.93 3.82
C ALA A 93 -18.61 -4.93 3.42
N LEU A 94 -17.34 -4.53 3.49
CA LEU A 94 -16.20 -5.39 3.19
C LEU A 94 -16.09 -6.55 4.18
N ASN A 95 -16.04 -6.26 5.48
CA ASN A 95 -15.84 -7.29 6.50
C ASN A 95 -17.00 -8.29 6.63
N LYS A 96 -18.25 -7.92 6.29
CA LYS A 96 -19.41 -8.80 6.47
C LYS A 96 -19.97 -9.40 5.19
N LYS A 97 -19.82 -8.72 4.06
CA LYS A 97 -20.47 -9.13 2.81
C LYS A 97 -19.50 -9.75 1.80
N VAL A 98 -18.21 -9.47 1.92
CA VAL A 98 -17.20 -9.99 1.00
C VAL A 98 -16.55 -11.21 1.63
N LEU A 99 -16.67 -12.34 0.94
CA LEU A 99 -16.03 -13.58 1.33
C LEU A 99 -14.52 -13.47 1.09
N GLY A 100 -13.69 -14.05 1.95
CA GLY A 100 -12.23 -13.98 1.80
C GLY A 100 -11.56 -12.74 2.37
N VAL A 101 -12.32 -11.72 2.79
CA VAL A 101 -11.78 -10.55 3.52
C VAL A 101 -11.59 -10.93 4.99
N VAL A 102 -10.34 -10.85 5.46
CA VAL A 102 -9.96 -11.10 6.86
C VAL A 102 -10.21 -9.85 7.68
N ASN A 103 -9.74 -8.71 7.20
CA ASN A 103 -9.92 -7.42 7.84
C ASN A 103 -9.98 -6.32 6.78
N ALA A 104 -10.81 -5.30 7.02
CA ALA A 104 -10.86 -4.11 6.20
C ALA A 104 -11.02 -2.89 7.10
N SER A 105 -10.17 -1.89 6.87
CA SER A 105 -10.15 -0.63 7.60
C SER A 105 -10.14 0.53 6.62
N VAL A 106 -10.91 1.58 6.90
CA VAL A 106 -11.05 2.73 6.03
C VAL A 106 -10.66 3.98 6.80
N ASN A 107 -9.68 4.69 6.27
CA ASN A 107 -9.26 5.96 6.83
C ASN A 107 -9.92 7.10 6.05
N PHE A 108 -10.91 7.74 6.68
CA PHE A 108 -11.61 8.88 6.09
C PHE A 108 -10.69 10.10 5.87
N ALA A 109 -9.69 10.32 6.74
CA ALA A 109 -8.81 11.48 6.63
C ALA A 109 -7.85 11.39 5.43
N THR A 110 -7.46 10.17 5.04
CA THR A 110 -6.60 9.92 3.88
C THR A 110 -7.37 9.45 2.65
N GLU A 111 -8.68 9.24 2.76
CA GLU A 111 -9.56 8.69 1.72
C GLU A 111 -9.09 7.32 1.18
N ARG A 112 -8.42 6.52 2.02
CA ARG A 112 -7.85 5.22 1.65
C ARG A 112 -8.54 4.09 2.39
N VAL A 113 -8.65 2.93 1.74
CA VAL A 113 -9.04 1.67 2.37
C VAL A 113 -7.84 0.73 2.37
N SER A 114 -7.53 0.15 3.53
CA SER A 114 -6.63 -1.00 3.66
C SER A 114 -7.47 -2.26 3.84
N VAL A 115 -7.23 -3.25 2.99
CA VAL A 115 -7.92 -4.55 3.01
C VAL A 115 -6.89 -5.66 3.08
N GLU A 116 -7.07 -6.53 4.07
CA GLU A 116 -6.40 -7.81 4.18
C GLU A 116 -7.37 -8.91 3.73
N TYR A 117 -6.98 -9.68 2.72
CA TYR A 117 -7.81 -10.70 2.10
C TYR A 117 -7.01 -11.93 1.67
N VAL A 118 -7.72 -13.02 1.37
CA VAL A 118 -7.13 -14.27 0.86
C VAL A 118 -7.28 -14.30 -0.67
N PRO A 119 -6.19 -14.15 -1.46
CA PRO A 119 -6.27 -14.02 -2.92
C PRO A 119 -6.90 -15.22 -3.65
N THR A 120 -6.87 -16.40 -3.03
CA THR A 120 -7.48 -17.62 -3.58
C THR A 120 -9.02 -17.61 -3.48
N VAL A 121 -9.58 -16.79 -2.58
CA VAL A 121 -11.02 -16.76 -2.30
C VAL A 121 -11.68 -15.51 -2.86
N SER A 122 -11.00 -14.36 -2.83
CA SER A 122 -11.51 -13.11 -3.36
C SER A 122 -10.48 -12.38 -4.20
N THR A 123 -10.96 -11.76 -5.28
CA THR A 123 -10.13 -10.92 -6.16
C THR A 123 -10.32 -9.43 -5.85
N MET A 124 -9.38 -8.61 -6.30
CA MET A 124 -9.45 -7.17 -6.13
C MET A 124 -10.71 -6.57 -6.77
N GLU A 125 -11.12 -7.09 -7.93
CA GLU A 125 -12.33 -6.65 -8.64
C GLU A 125 -13.58 -6.92 -7.82
N GLU A 126 -13.65 -8.04 -7.11
CA GLU A 126 -14.80 -8.36 -6.24
C GLU A 126 -14.89 -7.38 -5.06
N ILE A 127 -13.76 -7.06 -4.43
CA ILE A 127 -13.66 -6.08 -3.34
C ILE A 127 -14.12 -4.71 -3.83
N ILE A 128 -13.58 -4.24 -4.97
CA ILE A 128 -13.98 -2.97 -5.59
C ILE A 128 -15.47 -2.98 -5.96
N SER A 129 -15.99 -4.10 -6.48
CA SER A 129 -17.42 -4.24 -6.80
C SER A 129 -18.30 -4.11 -5.56
N ALA A 130 -17.84 -4.59 -4.41
CA ALA A 130 -18.57 -4.49 -3.15
C ALA A 130 -18.62 -3.05 -2.65
N ILE A 131 -17.54 -2.28 -2.81
CA ILE A 131 -17.50 -0.84 -2.51
C ILE A 131 -18.46 -0.08 -3.44
N LYS A 132 -18.47 -0.39 -4.74
CA LYS A 132 -19.42 0.17 -5.72
C LYS A 132 -20.87 -0.14 -5.36
N LYS A 133 -21.17 -1.38 -4.95
CA LYS A 133 -22.51 -1.78 -4.46
C LYS A 133 -22.91 -1.08 -3.16
N ALA A 134 -21.93 -0.63 -2.36
CA ALA A 134 -22.17 0.19 -1.17
C ALA A 134 -22.40 1.68 -1.51
N GLY A 135 -22.21 2.09 -2.77
CA GLY A 135 -22.49 3.44 -3.27
C GLY A 135 -21.26 4.34 -3.39
N TYR A 136 -20.05 3.79 -3.34
CA TYR A 136 -18.80 4.55 -3.36
C TYR A 136 -17.92 4.14 -4.55
N GLY A 137 -17.03 5.02 -4.99
CA GLY A 137 -16.03 4.67 -5.98
C GLY A 137 -14.78 4.09 -5.31
N ALA A 138 -14.05 3.24 -6.02
CA ALA A 138 -12.74 2.75 -5.61
C ALA A 138 -11.85 2.68 -6.85
N VAL A 139 -10.62 3.15 -6.71
CA VAL A 139 -9.60 3.12 -7.76
C VAL A 139 -8.71 1.90 -7.52
N PRO A 140 -8.51 1.02 -8.50
CA PRO A 140 -7.58 -0.11 -8.37
C PRO A 140 -6.16 0.35 -8.02
N PRO A 141 -5.40 -0.42 -7.22
CA PRO A 141 -4.00 -0.09 -6.89
C PRO A 141 -3.10 0.09 -8.13
N GLU A 142 -3.35 -0.68 -9.21
CA GLU A 142 -2.57 -0.61 -10.45
C GLU A 142 -2.67 0.77 -11.10
N ASP A 143 -3.89 1.31 -11.20
CA ASP A 143 -4.14 2.65 -11.74
C ASP A 143 -3.50 3.76 -10.88
N VAL A 144 -3.33 3.52 -9.58
CA VAL A 144 -2.71 4.46 -8.64
C VAL A 144 -1.20 4.45 -8.80
N SER A 145 -0.57 3.28 -8.88
CA SER A 145 0.88 3.14 -9.07
C SER A 145 1.31 3.85 -10.35
N ASP A 146 0.60 3.61 -11.45
CA ASP A 146 0.93 4.23 -12.74
C ASP A 146 0.79 5.76 -12.71
N ALA A 147 -0.23 6.28 -12.00
CA ALA A 147 -0.43 7.72 -11.85
C ALA A 147 0.63 8.38 -10.95
N GLU A 148 0.96 7.75 -9.82
CA GLU A 148 1.98 8.25 -8.88
C GLU A 148 3.37 8.26 -9.52
N ASP A 149 3.73 7.21 -10.26
CA ASP A 149 5.00 7.12 -10.97
C ASP A 149 5.12 8.20 -12.06
N ALA A 150 4.04 8.45 -12.82
CA ALA A 150 4.02 9.51 -13.84
C ALA A 150 4.19 10.91 -13.24
N GLU A 151 3.53 11.21 -12.13
CA GLU A 151 3.64 12.51 -11.44
C GLU A 151 5.05 12.70 -10.85
N GLN A 152 5.61 11.66 -10.23
CA GLN A 152 6.97 11.70 -9.68
C GLN A 152 8.03 11.92 -10.76
N LEU A 153 7.90 11.27 -11.91
CA LEU A 153 8.81 11.45 -13.04
C LEU A 153 8.78 12.89 -13.56
N ALA A 154 7.60 13.49 -13.68
CA ALA A 154 7.45 14.88 -14.10
C ALA A 154 8.10 15.85 -13.10
N ARG A 155 7.86 15.65 -11.79
CA ARG A 155 8.45 16.49 -10.74
C ARG A 155 9.96 16.36 -10.67
N GLN A 156 10.50 15.15 -10.83
CA GLN A 156 11.95 14.94 -10.88
C GLN A 156 12.59 15.61 -12.09
N ALA A 157 11.91 15.66 -13.23
CA ALA A 157 12.40 16.37 -14.40
C ALA A 157 12.47 17.89 -14.14
N GLU A 158 11.44 18.46 -13.51
CA GLU A 158 11.44 19.89 -13.15
C GLU A 158 12.52 20.23 -12.11
N ILE A 159 12.68 19.40 -11.07
CA ILE A 159 13.74 19.56 -10.07
C ILE A 159 15.12 19.48 -10.74
N LYS A 160 15.33 18.55 -11.68
CA LYS A 160 16.61 18.44 -12.41
C LYS A 160 16.92 19.71 -13.21
N ASP A 161 15.94 20.28 -13.90
CA ASP A 161 16.13 21.53 -14.65
C ASP A 161 16.46 22.71 -13.72
N GLN A 162 15.71 22.86 -12.61
CA GLN A 162 15.96 23.92 -11.64
C GLN A 162 17.30 23.75 -10.91
N THR A 163 17.66 22.52 -10.54
CA THR A 163 18.95 22.22 -9.91
C THR A 163 20.11 22.45 -10.87
N GLN A 164 19.96 22.16 -12.16
CA GLN A 164 20.98 22.46 -13.16
C GLN A 164 21.18 23.98 -13.28
N LYS A 165 20.11 24.77 -13.37
CA LYS A 165 20.19 26.24 -13.38
C LYS A 165 20.81 26.80 -12.11
N PHE A 166 20.45 26.26 -10.94
CA PHE A 166 21.02 26.63 -9.65
C PHE A 166 22.52 26.31 -9.60
N ILE A 167 22.93 25.10 -9.99
CA ILE A 167 24.34 24.68 -10.02
C ILE A 167 25.15 25.58 -10.94
N VAL A 168 24.64 25.88 -12.15
CA VAL A 168 25.28 26.82 -13.07
C VAL A 168 25.48 28.17 -12.38
N GLY A 169 24.44 28.74 -11.76
CA GLY A 169 24.55 30.01 -11.03
C GLY A 169 25.57 29.97 -9.89
N VAL A 170 25.59 28.91 -9.07
CA VAL A 170 26.56 28.73 -7.98
C VAL A 170 27.99 28.65 -8.49
N VAL A 171 28.22 27.96 -9.61
CA VAL A 171 29.56 27.83 -10.21
C VAL A 171 30.13 29.18 -10.66
N PHE A 172 29.30 30.12 -11.11
CA PHE A 172 29.75 31.47 -11.47
C PHE A 172 29.83 32.42 -10.25
N ALA A 173 28.86 32.35 -9.35
CA ALA A 173 28.78 33.25 -8.20
C ALA A 173 29.83 32.96 -7.12
N LEU A 174 30.14 31.68 -6.86
CA LEU A 174 31.02 31.29 -5.75
C LEU A 174 32.48 31.74 -5.97
N PRO A 175 33.10 31.56 -7.16
CA PRO A 175 34.42 32.13 -7.44
C PRO A 175 34.45 33.65 -7.35
N LEU A 176 33.43 34.34 -7.89
CA LEU A 176 33.33 35.80 -7.80
C LEU A 176 33.27 36.27 -6.35
N PHE A 177 32.40 35.67 -5.54
CA PHE A 177 32.24 35.98 -4.12
C PHE A 177 33.52 35.71 -3.33
N ALA A 178 34.17 34.56 -3.57
CA ALA A 178 35.42 34.19 -2.91
C ALA A 178 36.53 35.20 -3.23
N ILE A 179 36.76 35.52 -4.52
CA ILE A 179 37.80 36.48 -4.92
C ILE A 179 37.49 37.87 -4.34
N SER A 180 36.22 38.29 -4.31
CA SER A 180 35.82 39.57 -3.71
C SER A 180 36.11 39.62 -2.20
N MET A 181 35.66 38.61 -1.44
CA MET A 181 35.89 38.55 0.00
C MET A 181 37.38 38.50 0.34
N LEU A 182 38.16 37.64 -0.34
CA LEU A 182 39.60 37.52 -0.08
C LEU A 182 40.33 38.85 -0.33
N ARG A 183 39.88 39.64 -1.32
CA ARG A 183 40.43 40.98 -1.60
C ARG A 183 40.10 41.95 -0.48
N ASP A 184 38.85 41.98 -0.03
CA ASP A 184 38.39 42.92 1.00
C ASP A 184 39.05 42.64 2.37
N PHE A 185 39.36 41.38 2.67
CA PHE A 185 40.14 40.99 3.87
C PHE A 185 41.66 41.16 3.70
N ASN A 186 42.13 41.67 2.55
CA ASN A 186 43.55 41.91 2.23
C ASN A 186 44.44 40.64 2.34
N LEU A 187 43.85 39.46 2.14
CA LEU A 187 44.51 38.15 2.23
C LEU A 187 45.22 37.75 0.92
N ILE A 188 44.93 38.46 -0.17
CA ILE A 188 45.56 38.30 -1.49
C ILE A 188 46.32 39.57 -1.85
N GLY A 189 47.56 39.43 -2.32
CA GLY A 189 48.51 40.54 -2.52
C GLY A 189 48.02 41.67 -3.42
N MET A 190 48.76 42.79 -3.43
CA MET A 190 48.40 44.07 -4.10
C MET A 190 48.02 43.97 -5.59
N TRP A 191 48.31 42.85 -6.28
CA TRP A 191 47.83 42.61 -7.64
C TRP A 191 46.29 42.61 -7.72
N SER A 192 45.59 42.19 -6.65
CA SER A 192 44.13 42.07 -6.62
C SER A 192 43.37 43.40 -6.79
N HIS A 193 44.05 44.53 -6.59
CA HIS A 193 43.52 45.88 -6.81
C HIS A 193 43.83 46.44 -8.21
N ALA A 194 44.46 45.65 -9.08
CA ALA A 194 44.79 46.11 -10.42
C ALA A 194 43.50 46.35 -11.26
N PRO A 195 43.49 47.38 -12.13
CA PRO A 195 42.28 47.75 -12.89
C PRO A 195 41.72 46.65 -13.79
N TRP A 196 42.56 45.70 -14.21
CA TRP A 196 42.15 44.57 -15.05
C TRP A 196 41.26 43.55 -14.30
N MET A 197 41.36 43.48 -12.97
CA MET A 197 40.55 42.56 -12.16
C MET A 197 39.06 42.95 -12.18
N ASN A 198 38.75 44.24 -12.37
CA ASN A 198 37.37 44.71 -12.50
C ASN A 198 36.70 44.20 -13.78
N TRP A 199 37.46 44.02 -14.85
CA TRP A 199 36.96 43.41 -16.09
C TRP A 199 36.68 41.91 -15.91
N LEU A 200 37.49 41.21 -15.11
CA LEU A 200 37.25 39.82 -14.73
C LEU A 200 35.95 39.66 -13.92
N PHE A 201 35.72 40.55 -12.95
CA PHE A 201 34.47 40.56 -12.18
C PHE A 201 33.25 40.85 -13.04
N LEU A 202 33.35 41.77 -14.00
CA LEU A 202 32.25 42.08 -14.92
C LEU A 202 31.90 40.87 -15.79
N LEU A 203 32.90 40.09 -16.20
CA LEU A 203 32.71 38.86 -17.00
C LEU A 203 32.13 37.69 -16.18
N LEU A 204 32.51 37.57 -14.89
CA LEU A 204 31.95 36.54 -13.99
C LEU A 204 30.55 36.87 -13.47
N ALA A 205 30.12 38.14 -13.57
CA ALA A 205 28.81 38.60 -13.10
C ALA A 205 27.69 38.52 -14.15
N THR A 206 28.03 38.22 -15.41
CA THR A 206 27.08 38.01 -16.53
C THR A 206 26.77 36.54 -16.72
#